data_AF-A0A5B9MM46-F1
#
_entry.id   AF-A0A5B9MM46-F1
#
_cell.length_a   1.000
_cell.length_b   1.000
_cell.length_c   1.000
_cell.angle_alpha   90.00
_cell.angle_beta   90.00
_cell.angle_gamma   90.00
#
_symmetry.space_group_name_H-M   'P 1'
#
loop_
_entity.id
_entity.type
_entity.pdbx_description
1 polymer ?
#
loop_
_entity_poly.entity_id
_entity_poly.type
_entity_poly.pdbx_seq_one_letter_code
_entity_poly.pdbx_strand_id
1 'polypeptide(L)'
;MQRETLFEAGFFIVWFIVLAVVVVGSLLWIGWMSGLRKRNLCGDASEHLITPLPQHFPRWSVFDFVLMFGVMILTGSLLHQTLAADQPAGDAAVVDQAPADADAPAPADVPAPADVPAPADVPAPADVPAPADVQAPADVQAPADVQAPADVQAPADVPAPADAQAPAEKLVTQVKIHFVANLTALGLTLIFLRLTQGLTLADLSLIPNGNDVRRGLFATVWILTPVLLINWVVSQLVRYEHTVTDLMAEQTGPQTFLALLLSVALVTPIVEEFQFRLLLQGGLQRIADLPVSALSPQSPPPTAWHPTSAWPVYATSLLFAAMHLGQGAAPIPLFFLSVGLGFLYQRTGRLVPVIVVHILLNTATLCMEFCRVNAGL
;
A
#
# COMPACT_ATOMS: atom_id res chain seq x y z
N MET A 1 23.89 20.48 -12.27
CA MET A 1 22.43 20.53 -12.02
C MET A 1 22.22 20.66 -10.53
N GLN A 2 21.39 21.60 -10.09
CA GLN A 2 20.95 21.65 -8.69
C GLN A 2 20.14 20.37 -8.40
N ARG A 3 20.23 19.81 -7.19
CA ARG A 3 19.58 18.55 -6.82
C ARG A 3 18.08 18.53 -7.17
N GLU A 4 17.40 19.65 -7.00
CA GLU A 4 15.98 19.85 -7.36
C GLU A 4 15.73 19.66 -8.86
N THR A 5 16.57 20.25 -9.73
CA THR A 5 16.44 20.12 -11.20
C THR A 5 16.56 18.67 -11.69
N LEU A 6 17.29 17.81 -10.98
CA LEU A 6 17.37 16.37 -11.30
C LEU A 6 16.06 15.65 -10.99
N PHE A 7 15.44 15.95 -9.85
CA PHE A 7 14.19 15.33 -9.44
C PHE A 7 13.01 15.84 -10.26
N GLU A 8 12.99 17.12 -10.60
CA GLU A 8 12.00 17.69 -11.52
C GLU A 8 12.10 17.00 -12.90
N ALA A 9 13.32 16.86 -13.44
CA ALA A 9 13.53 16.11 -14.68
C ALA A 9 13.07 14.65 -14.55
N GLY A 10 13.38 13.97 -13.44
CA GLY A 10 12.94 12.61 -13.15
C GLY A 10 11.42 12.47 -13.12
N PHE A 11 10.73 13.40 -12.46
CA PHE A 11 9.27 13.46 -12.39
C PHE A 11 8.67 13.56 -13.80
N PHE A 12 9.13 14.52 -14.60
CA PHE A 12 8.63 14.70 -15.96
C PHE A 12 8.93 13.51 -16.87
N ILE A 13 10.09 12.87 -16.74
CA ILE A 13 10.41 11.65 -17.49
C ILE A 13 9.38 10.55 -17.21
N VAL A 14 9.12 10.25 -15.93
CA VAL A 14 8.15 9.22 -15.56
C VAL A 14 6.74 9.62 -16.01
N TRP A 15 6.37 10.89 -15.85
CA TRP A 15 5.08 11.42 -16.29
C TRP A 15 4.87 11.25 -17.80
N PHE A 16 5.86 11.59 -18.63
CA PHE A 16 5.78 11.41 -20.08
C PHE A 16 5.70 9.94 -20.47
N ILE A 17 6.38 9.04 -19.75
CA ILE A 17 6.26 7.59 -19.97
C ILE A 17 4.84 7.12 -19.69
N VAL A 18 4.26 7.54 -18.55
CA VAL A 18 2.87 7.20 -18.18
C VAL A 18 1.88 7.75 -19.21
N LEU A 19 2.05 9.01 -19.63
CA LEU A 19 1.24 9.61 -20.68
C LEU A 19 1.34 8.83 -22.00
N ALA A 20 2.55 8.44 -22.41
CA ALA A 20 2.78 7.65 -23.61
C ALA A 20 2.09 6.29 -23.52
N VAL A 21 2.11 5.63 -22.36
CA VAL A 21 1.37 4.38 -22.10
C VAL A 21 -0.12 4.58 -22.32
N VAL A 22 -0.72 5.63 -21.75
CA VAL A 22 -2.15 5.93 -21.89
C VAL A 22 -2.51 6.23 -23.34
N VAL A 23 -1.74 7.06 -24.04
CA VAL A 23 -2.00 7.42 -25.45
C VAL A 23 -1.86 6.22 -26.36
N VAL A 24 -0.74 5.50 -26.28
CA VAL A 24 -0.49 4.31 -27.11
C VAL A 24 -1.52 3.23 -26.81
N GLY A 25 -1.78 2.95 -25.54
CA GLY A 25 -2.77 1.94 -25.16
C GLY A 25 -4.19 2.30 -25.56
N SER A 26 -4.56 3.58 -25.53
CA SER A 26 -5.88 4.02 -26.03
C SER A 26 -6.02 3.75 -27.52
N LEU A 27 -4.99 4.05 -28.30
CA LEU A 27 -4.96 3.73 -29.74
C LEU A 27 -4.99 2.21 -30.00
N LEU A 28 -4.34 1.40 -29.14
CA LEU A 28 -4.39 -0.06 -29.22
C LEU A 28 -5.80 -0.58 -28.95
N TRP A 29 -6.46 -0.11 -27.89
CA TRP A 29 -7.83 -0.45 -27.55
C TRP A 29 -8.81 -0.07 -28.67
N ILE A 30 -8.75 1.17 -29.17
CA ILE A 30 -9.59 1.64 -30.27
C ILE A 30 -9.37 0.79 -31.53
N GLY A 31 -8.10 0.55 -31.89
CA GLY A 31 -7.75 -0.24 -33.07
C GLY A 31 -8.23 -1.69 -32.97
N TRP A 32 -8.18 -2.29 -31.79
CA TRP A 32 -8.67 -3.65 -31.56
C TRP A 32 -10.19 -3.74 -31.57
N MET A 33 -10.87 -2.85 -30.85
CA MET A 33 -12.34 -2.78 -30.83
C MET A 33 -12.94 -2.48 -32.22
N SER A 34 -12.19 -1.75 -33.05
CA SER A 34 -12.57 -1.45 -34.44
C SER A 34 -12.19 -2.56 -35.45
N GLY A 35 -11.57 -3.65 -35.00
CA GLY A 35 -11.11 -4.74 -35.87
C GLY A 35 -9.92 -4.38 -36.79
N LEU A 36 -9.31 -3.20 -36.59
CA LEU A 36 -8.19 -2.70 -37.40
C LEU A 36 -6.84 -3.32 -37.01
N ARG A 37 -6.75 -3.93 -35.82
CA ARG A 37 -5.53 -4.58 -35.32
C ARG A 37 -5.78 -6.04 -34.96
N LYS A 38 -4.82 -6.89 -35.34
CA LYS A 38 -4.81 -8.34 -35.05
C LYS A 38 -3.90 -8.74 -33.89
N ARG A 39 -3.16 -7.78 -33.29
CA ARG A 39 -2.30 -8.04 -32.12
C ARG A 39 -3.04 -7.75 -30.82
N ASN A 40 -3.05 -8.75 -29.95
CA ASN A 40 -3.83 -8.73 -28.71
C ASN A 40 -3.03 -8.21 -27.50
N LEU A 41 -3.59 -8.34 -26.30
CA LEU A 41 -3.01 -7.89 -25.03
C LEU A 41 -1.65 -8.52 -24.72
N CYS A 42 -1.40 -9.73 -25.20
CA CYS A 42 -0.13 -10.46 -25.05
C CYS A 42 0.91 -10.10 -26.13
N GLY A 43 0.54 -9.28 -27.12
CA GLY A 43 1.35 -8.99 -28.30
C GLY A 43 1.32 -10.09 -29.36
N ASP A 44 0.45 -11.09 -29.22
CA ASP A 44 0.32 -12.22 -30.13
C ASP A 44 -0.73 -11.92 -31.22
N ALA A 45 -0.59 -12.57 -32.38
CA ALA A 45 -1.64 -12.56 -33.41
C ALA A 45 -2.72 -13.59 -33.05
N SER A 46 -3.88 -13.12 -32.59
CA SER A 46 -4.98 -13.97 -32.10
C SER A 46 -6.32 -13.28 -32.32
N GLU A 47 -7.43 -14.03 -32.32
CA GLU A 47 -8.79 -13.46 -32.25
C GLU A 47 -9.22 -13.20 -30.79
N HIS A 48 -8.54 -13.83 -29.83
CA HIS A 48 -8.80 -13.60 -28.42
C HIS A 48 -8.02 -12.39 -27.92
N LEU A 49 -8.68 -11.56 -27.09
CA LEU A 49 -8.03 -10.41 -26.43
C LEU A 49 -6.80 -10.83 -25.61
N ILE A 50 -6.84 -12.00 -24.97
CA ILE A 50 -5.71 -12.61 -24.28
C ILE A 50 -5.53 -14.03 -24.81
N THR A 51 -4.34 -14.34 -25.31
CA THR A 51 -4.01 -15.65 -25.88
C THR A 51 -4.16 -16.75 -24.82
N PRO A 52 -5.06 -17.73 -25.01
CA PRO A 52 -5.14 -18.88 -24.11
C PRO A 52 -3.89 -19.74 -24.24
N LEU A 53 -3.30 -20.13 -23.12
CA LEU A 53 -2.17 -21.07 -23.07
C LEU A 53 -2.55 -22.29 -22.22
N PRO A 54 -1.91 -23.46 -22.45
CA PRO A 54 -2.12 -24.63 -21.61
C PRO A 54 -1.73 -24.35 -20.16
N GLN A 55 -2.58 -24.79 -19.22
CA GLN A 55 -2.36 -24.59 -17.78
C GLN A 55 -2.35 -25.92 -17.04
N HIS A 56 -1.57 -25.97 -15.97
CA HIS A 56 -1.58 -27.09 -15.05
C HIS A 56 -2.84 -27.05 -14.19
N PHE A 57 -3.46 -28.21 -13.98
CA PHE A 57 -4.57 -28.33 -13.06
C PHE A 57 -4.10 -28.06 -11.61
N PRO A 58 -4.71 -27.12 -10.88
CA PRO A 58 -4.29 -26.71 -9.55
C PRO A 58 -4.53 -27.85 -8.56
N ARG A 59 -3.48 -28.22 -7.83
CA ARG A 59 -3.56 -29.26 -6.79
C ARG A 59 -3.91 -28.69 -5.41
N TRP A 60 -3.73 -27.39 -5.23
CA TRP A 60 -4.13 -26.65 -4.05
C TRP A 60 -5.62 -26.26 -4.09
N SER A 61 -6.06 -25.67 -2.98
CA SER A 61 -7.42 -25.26 -2.67
C SER A 61 -7.41 -23.88 -2.02
N VAL A 62 -8.61 -23.31 -1.80
CA VAL A 62 -8.77 -22.06 -1.04
C VAL A 62 -8.28 -22.22 0.40
N PHE A 63 -8.30 -23.42 0.96
CA PHE A 63 -7.77 -23.67 2.31
C PHE A 63 -6.26 -23.43 2.37
N ASP A 64 -5.52 -23.81 1.34
CA ASP A 64 -4.08 -23.55 1.26
C ASP A 64 -3.79 -22.04 1.22
N PHE A 65 -4.62 -21.25 0.54
CA PHE A 65 -4.54 -19.79 0.61
C PHE A 65 -4.77 -19.28 2.04
N VAL A 66 -5.85 -19.69 2.71
CA VAL A 66 -6.17 -19.22 4.06
C VAL A 66 -5.07 -19.57 5.05
N LEU A 67 -4.56 -20.81 5.01
CA LEU A 67 -3.47 -21.27 5.87
C LEU A 67 -2.22 -20.41 5.68
N MET A 68 -1.83 -20.17 4.43
CA MET A 68 -0.59 -19.45 4.09
C MET A 68 -0.70 -17.95 4.31
N PHE A 69 -1.85 -17.35 4.01
CA PHE A 69 -2.16 -15.97 4.34
C PHE A 69 -2.15 -15.75 5.86
N GLY A 70 -2.68 -16.71 6.62
CA GLY A 70 -2.59 -16.73 8.09
C GLY A 70 -1.14 -16.78 8.59
N VAL A 71 -0.29 -17.64 8.01
CA VAL A 71 1.14 -17.71 8.33
C VAL A 71 1.83 -16.36 8.07
N MET A 72 1.48 -15.65 6.99
CA MET A 72 2.04 -14.33 6.70
C MET A 72 1.68 -13.30 7.78
N ILE A 73 0.40 -13.22 8.15
CA ILE A 73 -0.07 -12.31 9.23
C ILE A 73 0.63 -12.64 10.55
N LEU A 74 0.68 -13.91 10.92
CA LEU A 74 1.34 -14.36 12.16
C LEU A 74 2.83 -14.00 12.14
N THR A 75 3.53 -14.29 11.05
CA THR A 75 4.97 -13.97 10.90
C THR A 75 5.21 -12.46 11.05
N GLY A 76 4.41 -11.63 10.39
CA GLY A 76 4.49 -10.17 10.52
C GLY A 76 4.24 -9.69 11.95
N SER A 77 3.22 -10.22 12.61
CA SER A 77 2.89 -9.89 14.00
C SER A 77 4.00 -10.30 14.98
N LEU A 78 4.55 -11.50 14.84
CA LEU A 78 5.65 -12.01 15.65
C LEU A 78 6.90 -11.14 15.48
N LEU A 79 7.26 -10.82 14.24
CA LEU A 79 8.44 -10.00 13.96
C LEU A 79 8.30 -8.57 14.50
N HIS A 80 7.10 -7.99 14.38
CA HIS A 80 6.82 -6.68 14.96
C HIS A 80 6.96 -6.69 16.49
N GLN A 81 6.45 -7.73 17.16
CA GLN A 81 6.60 -7.88 18.61
C GLN A 81 8.07 -8.05 19.03
N THR A 82 8.86 -8.85 18.31
CA THR A 82 10.28 -9.06 18.66
C THR A 82 11.11 -7.79 18.51
N LEU A 83 10.86 -6.99 17.46
CA LEU A 83 11.58 -5.74 17.25
C LEU A 83 11.14 -4.64 18.22
N ALA A 84 9.88 -4.69 18.69
CA ALA A 84 9.42 -3.81 19.76
C ALA A 84 10.02 -4.19 21.12
N ALA A 85 10.29 -5.47 21.37
CA ALA A 85 10.87 -5.96 22.62
C ALA A 85 12.38 -5.64 22.78
N ASP A 86 13.09 -5.39 21.67
CA ASP A 86 14.50 -4.98 21.66
C ASP A 86 14.71 -3.48 21.90
N GLN A 87 13.63 -2.69 22.04
CA GLN A 87 13.74 -1.34 22.57
C GLN A 87 14.04 -1.44 24.07
N PRO A 88 15.14 -0.87 24.57
CA PRO A 88 15.41 -0.87 26.00
C PRO A 88 14.23 -0.21 26.70
N ALA A 89 13.62 -0.91 27.65
CA ALA A 89 12.75 -0.28 28.62
C ALA A 89 13.55 0.86 29.22
N GLY A 90 13.19 2.11 28.88
CA GLY A 90 13.91 3.30 29.32
C GLY A 90 14.18 3.17 30.80
N ASP A 91 15.45 3.39 31.19
CA ASP A 91 15.97 3.19 32.53
C ASP A 91 14.92 3.58 33.57
N ALA A 92 14.23 2.57 34.09
CA ALA A 92 13.48 2.71 35.32
C ALA A 92 14.55 3.00 36.35
N ALA A 93 14.80 4.29 36.59
CA ALA A 93 15.69 4.76 37.62
C ALA A 93 15.36 3.97 38.89
N VAL A 94 16.26 3.07 39.24
CA VAL A 94 16.26 2.37 40.51
C VAL A 94 16.45 3.45 41.54
N VAL A 95 15.33 3.96 42.07
CA VAL A 95 15.37 4.78 43.28
C VAL A 95 15.76 3.82 44.38
N ASP A 96 17.02 3.94 44.77
CA ASP A 96 17.65 3.29 45.90
C ASP A 96 16.72 3.40 47.12
N GLN A 97 16.24 2.25 47.63
CA GLN A 97 15.45 2.22 48.86
C GLN A 97 16.37 2.44 50.05
N ALA A 98 16.39 3.67 50.56
CA ALA A 98 16.86 3.97 51.91
C ALA A 98 15.70 3.78 52.92
N PRO A 99 15.98 3.39 54.18
CA PRO A 99 15.06 2.66 55.04
C PRO A 99 13.94 3.53 55.63
N ALA A 100 12.88 2.81 56.03
CA ALA A 100 11.63 3.30 56.58
C ALA A 100 11.79 4.26 57.77
N ASP A 101 11.14 5.42 57.66
CA ASP A 101 10.68 6.19 58.81
C ASP A 101 9.22 6.62 58.60
N ALA A 102 8.51 6.70 59.72
CA ALA A 102 7.09 6.46 59.91
C ALA A 102 6.12 7.58 59.48
N ASP A 103 4.87 7.15 59.30
CA ASP A 103 3.60 7.88 59.37
C ASP A 103 3.40 9.14 58.50
N ALA A 104 2.75 8.94 57.35
CA ALA A 104 1.91 9.96 56.72
C ALA A 104 0.57 9.32 56.28
N PRO A 105 -0.60 9.94 56.58
CA PRO A 105 -1.91 9.34 56.35
C PRO A 105 -2.29 9.34 54.87
N ALA A 106 -3.09 8.35 54.47
CA ALA A 106 -3.57 8.16 53.10
C ALA A 106 -4.34 9.40 52.56
N PRO A 107 -4.22 9.73 51.26
CA PRO A 107 -5.05 10.77 50.65
C PRO A 107 -6.51 10.32 50.59
N ALA A 108 -7.42 11.21 50.97
CA ALA A 108 -8.86 10.98 50.94
C ALA A 108 -9.41 10.89 49.50
N ASP A 109 -10.44 10.06 49.32
CA ASP A 109 -11.17 9.87 48.07
C ASP A 109 -11.74 11.19 47.51
N VAL A 110 -11.42 11.50 46.26
CA VAL A 110 -11.98 12.64 45.52
C VAL A 110 -13.38 12.26 45.01
N PRO A 111 -14.44 13.04 45.26
CA PRO A 111 -15.77 12.73 44.73
C PRO A 111 -15.86 13.02 43.23
N ALA A 112 -16.67 12.21 42.53
CA ALA A 112 -16.87 12.29 41.09
C ALA A 112 -17.46 13.66 40.63
N PRO A 113 -17.13 14.15 39.42
CA PRO A 113 -17.66 15.42 38.93
C PRO A 113 -19.16 15.31 38.60
N ALA A 114 -19.91 16.35 38.92
CA ALA A 114 -21.33 16.48 38.61
C ALA A 114 -21.59 16.83 37.14
N ASP A 115 -22.70 16.32 36.59
CA ASP A 115 -23.15 16.53 35.22
C ASP A 115 -23.36 18.01 34.87
N VAL A 116 -22.81 18.45 33.74
CA VAL A 116 -22.95 19.81 33.20
C VAL A 116 -24.26 19.91 32.39
N PRO A 117 -25.14 20.89 32.62
CA PRO A 117 -26.34 21.07 31.82
C PRO A 117 -26.02 21.70 30.45
N ALA A 118 -26.83 21.35 29.43
CA ALA A 118 -26.66 21.77 28.05
C ALA A 118 -26.85 23.29 27.84
N PRO A 119 -26.21 23.91 26.83
CA PRO A 119 -26.31 25.35 26.60
C PRO A 119 -27.66 25.75 26.01
N ALA A 120 -28.17 26.92 26.41
CA ALA A 120 -29.36 27.55 25.85
C ALA A 120 -29.04 28.36 24.57
N ASP A 121 -30.00 28.41 23.65
CA ASP A 121 -29.92 29.10 22.36
C ASP A 121 -29.71 30.62 22.48
N VAL A 122 -28.80 31.15 21.66
CA VAL A 122 -28.47 32.59 21.57
C VAL A 122 -29.31 33.25 20.47
N PRO A 123 -30.03 34.36 20.73
CA PRO A 123 -30.73 35.10 19.68
C PRO A 123 -29.78 36.04 18.90
N ALA A 124 -30.15 36.28 17.63
CA ALA A 124 -29.38 37.03 16.63
C ALA A 124 -29.11 38.51 16.99
N PRO A 125 -28.01 39.11 16.47
CA PRO A 125 -27.62 40.48 16.82
C PRO A 125 -28.45 41.54 16.09
N ALA A 126 -28.67 42.68 16.76
CA ALA A 126 -29.29 43.87 16.18
C ALA A 126 -28.24 44.86 15.65
N ASP A 127 -28.61 45.60 14.60
CA ASP A 127 -27.80 46.56 13.86
C ASP A 127 -27.29 47.74 14.71
N VAL A 128 -26.02 48.11 14.51
CA VAL A 128 -25.37 49.29 15.09
C VAL A 128 -25.19 50.36 14.00
N PRO A 129 -25.59 51.63 14.22
CA PRO A 129 -25.37 52.71 13.25
C PRO A 129 -23.95 53.31 13.32
N ALA A 130 -23.56 53.97 12.23
CA ALA A 130 -22.24 54.51 11.89
C ALA A 130 -21.73 55.66 12.82
N PRO A 131 -20.41 55.95 12.83
CA PRO A 131 -19.75 56.72 13.89
C PRO A 131 -19.87 58.24 13.71
N ALA A 132 -19.78 58.96 14.82
CA ALA A 132 -19.61 60.41 14.86
C ALA A 132 -18.15 60.79 15.17
N ASP A 133 -17.73 61.89 14.54
CA ASP A 133 -16.37 62.42 14.48
C ASP A 133 -15.95 63.25 15.72
N VAL A 134 -14.70 63.00 16.13
CA VAL A 134 -13.67 63.96 16.63
C VAL A 134 -13.78 64.50 18.07
N GLN A 135 -12.73 64.27 18.87
CA GLN A 135 -11.74 65.30 19.28
C GLN A 135 -10.54 64.68 20.01
N ALA A 136 -9.32 65.09 19.62
CA ALA A 136 -8.07 64.66 20.21
C ALA A 136 -7.76 65.42 21.53
N PRO A 137 -7.32 64.75 22.60
CA PRO A 137 -6.65 65.41 23.71
C PRO A 137 -5.13 65.31 23.62
N ALA A 138 -4.51 66.36 24.15
CA ALA A 138 -3.10 66.71 24.10
C ALA A 138 -2.19 65.87 25.02
N ASP A 139 -0.90 66.06 24.77
CA ASP A 139 0.30 65.47 25.39
C ASP A 139 0.19 65.17 26.89
N VAL A 140 0.40 63.89 27.23
CA VAL A 140 0.66 63.43 28.61
C VAL A 140 2.09 62.91 28.67
N GLN A 141 2.83 63.41 29.67
CA GLN A 141 4.26 63.20 29.91
C GLN A 141 4.64 61.72 30.10
N ALA A 142 5.85 61.38 29.65
CA ALA A 142 6.45 60.06 29.82
C ALA A 142 6.60 59.67 31.30
N PRO A 143 6.21 58.44 31.72
CA PRO A 143 6.56 57.90 33.04
C PRO A 143 8.07 57.63 33.14
N ALA A 144 8.61 57.88 34.33
CA ALA A 144 10.01 57.65 34.69
C ALA A 144 10.37 56.15 34.72
N ASP A 145 11.67 55.88 34.52
CA ASP A 145 12.31 54.57 34.45
C ASP A 145 11.93 53.64 35.62
N VAL A 146 11.25 52.54 35.30
CA VAL A 146 11.05 51.41 36.22
C VAL A 146 12.31 50.54 36.16
N GLN A 147 12.93 50.30 37.32
CA GLN A 147 14.09 49.41 37.46
C GLN A 147 13.78 48.00 36.92
N ALA A 148 14.72 47.44 36.16
CA ALA A 148 14.65 46.08 35.64
C ALA A 148 14.49 45.05 36.77
N PRO A 149 13.57 44.07 36.66
CA PRO A 149 13.54 42.93 37.56
C PRO A 149 14.85 42.11 37.44
N ALA A 150 15.34 41.63 38.58
CA ALA A 150 16.52 40.78 38.67
C ALA A 150 16.38 39.49 37.85
N ASP A 151 17.51 39.02 37.31
CA ASP A 151 17.65 37.83 36.47
C ASP A 151 16.92 36.61 37.09
N VAL A 152 15.81 36.22 36.47
CA VAL A 152 15.18 34.92 36.72
C VAL A 152 16.10 33.87 36.11
N GLN A 153 16.68 32.99 36.94
CA GLN A 153 17.43 31.83 36.47
C GLN A 153 16.60 31.06 35.43
N ALA A 154 17.19 30.79 34.27
CA ALA A 154 16.58 29.96 33.23
C ALA A 154 16.11 28.64 33.87
N PRO A 155 14.88 28.17 33.58
CA PRO A 155 14.45 26.85 34.03
C PRO A 155 15.44 25.81 33.51
N ALA A 156 15.87 24.90 34.39
CA ALA A 156 16.76 23.81 34.04
C ALA A 156 16.19 23.04 32.84
N ASP A 157 17.07 22.67 31.90
CA ASP A 157 16.74 21.92 30.69
C ASP A 157 15.84 20.73 31.06
N VAL A 158 14.57 20.82 30.68
CA VAL A 158 13.68 19.66 30.69
C VAL A 158 14.30 18.67 29.71
N PRO A 159 14.69 17.45 30.14
CA PRO A 159 15.16 16.45 29.20
C PRO A 159 14.09 16.26 28.13
N ALA A 160 14.49 16.36 26.86
CA ALA A 160 13.58 16.06 25.75
C ALA A 160 12.92 14.69 26.02
N PRO A 161 11.61 14.53 25.77
CA PRO A 161 10.94 13.26 26.02
C PRO A 161 11.71 12.14 25.31
N ALA A 162 12.15 11.16 26.10
CA ALA A 162 12.88 10.00 25.61
C ALA A 162 12.02 9.24 24.59
N ASP A 163 12.65 8.96 23.44
CA ASP A 163 12.34 7.88 22.49
C ASP A 163 10.91 7.76 21.92
N ALA A 164 10.31 8.88 21.52
CA ALA A 164 9.39 8.82 20.39
C ALA A 164 10.23 8.62 19.11
N GLN A 165 10.45 7.35 18.68
CA GLN A 165 11.07 7.07 17.38
C GLN A 165 10.50 8.00 16.32
N ALA A 166 11.38 8.72 15.61
CA ALA A 166 10.95 9.61 14.54
C ALA A 166 10.06 8.82 13.56
N PRO A 167 9.04 9.44 12.94
CA PRO A 167 8.17 8.77 11.96
C PRO A 167 8.94 7.98 10.89
N ALA A 168 10.21 8.35 10.67
CA ALA A 168 11.10 7.73 9.70
C ALA A 168 11.64 6.38 10.05
N GLU A 169 12.02 6.26 11.31
CA GLU A 169 12.49 5.00 11.83
C GLU A 169 11.35 3.98 11.86
N LYS A 170 10.13 4.44 12.15
CA LYS A 170 8.91 3.62 12.12
C LYS A 170 8.60 3.10 10.72
N LEU A 171 8.58 3.96 9.70
CA LEU A 171 8.30 3.55 8.33
C LEU A 171 9.34 2.54 7.81
N VAL A 172 10.63 2.84 7.94
CA VAL A 172 11.70 1.94 7.47
C VAL A 172 11.64 0.61 8.21
N THR A 173 11.39 0.61 9.51
CA THR A 173 11.24 -0.61 10.31
C THR A 173 10.01 -1.42 9.85
N GLN A 174 8.87 -0.76 9.62
CA GLN A 174 7.67 -1.41 9.10
C GLN A 174 7.92 -2.03 7.72
N VAL A 175 8.57 -1.31 6.81
CA VAL A 175 8.92 -1.83 5.47
C VAL A 175 9.84 -3.05 5.56
N LYS A 176 10.82 -3.04 6.47
CA LYS A 176 11.70 -4.19 6.74
C LYS A 176 10.93 -5.38 7.32
N ILE A 177 10.04 -5.14 8.28
CA ILE A 177 9.19 -6.19 8.86
C ILE A 177 8.36 -6.85 7.77
N HIS A 178 7.65 -6.06 6.98
CA HIS A 178 6.84 -6.55 5.87
C HIS A 178 7.68 -7.32 4.85
N PHE A 179 8.86 -6.80 4.50
CA PHE A 179 9.78 -7.46 3.58
C PHE A 179 10.17 -8.87 4.05
N VAL A 180 10.62 -9.00 5.31
CA VAL A 180 11.03 -10.28 5.89
C VAL A 180 9.83 -11.22 6.02
N ALA A 181 8.69 -10.72 6.51
CA ALA A 181 7.47 -11.51 6.65
C ALA A 181 6.99 -12.06 5.31
N ASN A 182 7.03 -11.24 4.24
CA ASN A 182 6.65 -11.62 2.89
C ASN A 182 7.55 -12.74 2.33
N LEU A 183 8.88 -12.60 2.46
CA LEU A 183 9.83 -13.62 1.99
C LEU A 183 9.72 -14.92 2.79
N THR A 184 9.60 -14.83 4.12
CA THR A 184 9.43 -16.00 4.97
C THR A 184 8.12 -16.71 4.65
N ALA A 185 7.00 -15.99 4.52
CA ALA A 185 5.72 -16.58 4.16
C ALA A 185 5.76 -17.24 2.77
N LEU A 186 6.35 -16.59 1.77
CA LEU A 186 6.52 -17.18 0.44
C LEU A 186 7.37 -18.45 0.49
N GLY A 187 8.52 -18.41 1.18
CA GLY A 187 9.42 -19.55 1.33
C GLY A 187 8.76 -20.74 2.04
N LEU A 188 8.10 -20.50 3.17
CA LEU A 188 7.36 -21.52 3.92
C LEU A 188 6.23 -22.11 3.06
N THR A 189 5.53 -21.29 2.28
CA THR A 189 4.47 -21.77 1.39
C THR A 189 5.03 -22.66 0.28
N LEU A 190 6.14 -22.27 -0.34
CA LEU A 190 6.78 -23.09 -1.37
C LEU A 190 7.25 -24.43 -0.81
N ILE A 191 7.82 -24.44 0.40
CA ILE A 191 8.21 -25.68 1.10
C ILE A 191 6.97 -26.53 1.38
N PHE A 192 5.90 -25.94 1.92
CA PHE A 192 4.65 -26.65 2.20
C PHE A 192 4.06 -27.30 0.95
N LEU A 193 3.94 -26.57 -0.16
CA LEU A 193 3.44 -27.10 -1.44
C LEU A 193 4.37 -28.18 -2.02
N ARG A 194 5.68 -28.04 -1.86
CA ARG A 194 6.65 -29.06 -2.29
C ARG A 194 6.49 -30.35 -1.48
N LEU A 195 6.37 -30.25 -0.16
CA LEU A 195 6.28 -31.40 0.74
C LEU A 195 4.93 -32.11 0.65
N THR A 196 3.83 -31.38 0.49
CA THR A 196 2.48 -31.94 0.50
C THR A 196 1.98 -32.33 -0.89
N GLN A 197 2.40 -31.63 -1.94
CA GLN A 197 1.86 -31.78 -3.30
C GLN A 197 2.92 -32.09 -4.37
N GLY A 198 4.21 -32.12 -3.99
CA GLY A 198 5.31 -32.40 -4.89
C GLY A 198 5.58 -31.31 -5.93
N LEU A 199 5.00 -30.11 -5.77
CA LEU A 199 5.06 -29.04 -6.77
C LEU A 199 6.45 -28.43 -6.89
N THR A 200 6.87 -28.11 -8.10
CA THR A 200 8.11 -27.38 -8.42
C THR A 200 7.80 -25.93 -8.80
N LEU A 201 8.82 -25.06 -8.83
CA LEU A 201 8.67 -23.68 -9.31
C LEU A 201 8.18 -23.61 -10.78
N ALA A 202 8.46 -24.65 -11.57
CA ALA A 202 7.97 -24.77 -12.93
C ALA A 202 6.45 -25.01 -12.96
N ASP A 203 5.94 -25.89 -12.10
CA ASP A 203 4.51 -26.18 -11.98
C ASP A 203 3.70 -24.95 -11.52
N LEU A 204 4.33 -24.07 -10.74
CA LEU A 204 3.74 -22.83 -10.23
C LEU A 204 3.89 -21.65 -11.22
N SER A 205 4.52 -21.87 -12.38
CA SER A 205 4.85 -20.83 -13.38
C SER A 205 5.61 -19.63 -12.80
N LEU A 206 6.52 -19.90 -11.86
CA LEU A 206 7.38 -18.89 -11.23
C LEU A 206 8.74 -18.76 -11.92
N ILE A 207 9.10 -19.66 -12.83
CA ILE A 207 10.36 -19.58 -13.58
C ILE A 207 10.22 -18.54 -14.71
N PRO A 208 10.97 -17.42 -14.68
CA PRO A 208 10.89 -16.41 -15.72
C PRO A 208 11.36 -16.96 -17.07
N ASN A 209 10.64 -16.63 -18.13
CA ASN A 209 11.11 -16.80 -19.50
C ASN A 209 10.85 -15.53 -20.31
N GLY A 210 11.65 -15.32 -21.36
CA GLY A 210 11.59 -14.08 -22.14
C GLY A 210 10.23 -13.83 -22.82
N ASN A 211 9.50 -14.89 -23.18
CA ASN A 211 8.17 -14.75 -23.79
C ASN A 211 7.15 -14.22 -22.77
N ASP A 212 7.20 -14.70 -21.53
CA ASP A 212 6.29 -14.25 -20.48
C ASP A 212 6.62 -12.83 -20.01
N VAL A 213 7.91 -12.47 -19.92
CA VAL A 213 8.31 -11.08 -19.69
C VAL A 213 7.79 -10.18 -20.80
N ARG A 214 7.97 -10.58 -22.08
CA ARG A 214 7.43 -9.85 -23.23
C ARG A 214 5.93 -9.67 -23.14
N ARG A 215 5.17 -10.73 -22.81
CA ARG A 215 3.71 -10.65 -22.63
C ARG A 215 3.34 -9.67 -21.52
N GLY A 216 4.07 -9.67 -20.40
CA GLY A 216 3.87 -8.72 -19.32
C GLY A 216 4.08 -7.26 -19.76
N LEU A 217 5.13 -7.00 -20.54
CA LEU A 217 5.39 -5.66 -21.09
C LEU A 217 4.27 -5.18 -22.03
N PHE A 218 3.77 -6.04 -22.91
CA PHE A 218 2.61 -5.70 -23.74
C PHE A 218 1.36 -5.50 -22.88
N ALA A 219 1.08 -6.45 -21.98
CA ALA A 219 -0.07 -6.39 -21.07
C ALA A 219 -0.08 -5.12 -20.23
N THR A 220 1.10 -4.59 -19.86
CA THR A 220 1.22 -3.34 -19.11
C THR A 220 0.55 -2.19 -19.83
N VAL A 221 0.81 -2.02 -21.14
CA VAL A 221 0.21 -0.94 -21.92
C VAL A 221 -1.31 -1.08 -21.99
N TRP A 222 -1.79 -2.30 -22.21
CA TRP A 222 -3.22 -2.59 -22.35
C TRP A 222 -4.00 -2.51 -21.05
N ILE A 223 -3.49 -3.08 -19.96
CA ILE A 223 -4.16 -3.14 -18.65
C ILE A 223 -4.06 -1.78 -17.96
N LEU A 224 -2.88 -1.14 -17.96
CA LEU A 224 -2.72 0.12 -17.23
C LEU A 224 -3.48 1.27 -17.89
N THR A 225 -3.73 1.26 -19.20
CA THR A 225 -4.50 2.33 -19.85
C THR A 225 -5.88 2.56 -19.23
N PRO A 226 -6.81 1.58 -19.22
CA PRO A 226 -8.12 1.78 -18.60
C PRO A 226 -8.00 2.01 -17.09
N VAL A 227 -7.05 1.37 -16.39
CA VAL A 227 -6.82 1.58 -14.95
C VAL A 227 -6.43 3.03 -14.65
N LEU A 228 -5.50 3.60 -15.42
CA LEU A 228 -5.03 4.97 -15.25
C LEU A 228 -6.11 5.99 -15.64
N LEU A 229 -6.93 5.71 -16.67
CA LEU A 229 -8.07 6.55 -17.02
C LEU A 229 -9.14 6.54 -15.93
N ILE A 230 -9.44 5.37 -15.36
CA ILE A 230 -10.35 5.23 -14.21
C ILE A 230 -9.78 5.99 -13.01
N ASN A 231 -8.50 5.80 -12.69
CA ASN A 231 -7.83 6.53 -11.63
C ASN A 231 -7.95 8.04 -11.82
N TRP A 232 -7.71 8.54 -13.04
CA TRP A 232 -7.84 9.95 -13.36
C TRP A 232 -9.25 10.48 -13.08
N VAL A 233 -10.30 9.76 -13.52
CA VAL A 233 -11.70 10.12 -13.24
C VAL A 233 -12.00 10.10 -11.74
N VAL A 234 -11.62 9.02 -11.07
CA VAL A 234 -11.87 8.82 -9.63
C VAL A 234 -11.20 9.91 -8.80
N SER A 235 -9.97 10.31 -9.15
CA SER A 235 -9.26 11.41 -8.49
C SER A 235 -9.90 12.78 -8.70
N GLN A 236 -10.81 12.95 -9.68
CA GLN A 236 -11.63 14.17 -9.79
C GLN A 236 -12.84 14.16 -8.84
N LEU A 237 -13.27 12.97 -8.40
CA LEU A 237 -14.51 12.77 -7.65
C LEU A 237 -14.28 12.65 -6.14
N VAL A 238 -13.15 12.06 -5.76
CA VAL A 238 -12.80 11.78 -4.35
C VAL A 238 -11.42 12.35 -4.08
N ARG A 239 -11.29 13.13 -3.00
CA ARG A 239 -9.97 13.59 -2.55
C ARG A 239 -9.15 12.37 -2.15
N TYR A 240 -7.96 12.27 -2.74
CA TYR A 240 -7.05 11.20 -2.40
C TYR A 240 -6.39 11.52 -1.06
N GLU A 241 -6.79 10.80 -0.02
CA GLU A 241 -6.09 10.80 1.27
C GLU A 241 -4.98 9.74 1.19
N HIS A 242 -3.73 10.18 1.11
CA HIS A 242 -2.59 9.27 0.96
C HIS A 242 -1.77 9.22 2.25
N THR A 243 -1.97 8.18 3.05
CA THR A 243 -1.10 7.84 4.19
C THR A 243 0.37 7.66 3.79
N VAL A 244 0.66 7.22 2.56
CA VAL A 244 2.05 7.04 2.07
C VAL A 244 2.69 8.36 1.64
N THR A 245 1.92 9.27 1.05
CA THR A 245 2.44 10.53 0.51
C THR A 245 2.81 11.50 1.63
N ASP A 246 2.03 11.52 2.71
CA ASP A 246 2.33 12.29 3.92
C ASP A 246 3.56 11.71 4.66
N LEU A 247 3.72 10.37 4.68
CA LEU A 247 4.90 9.71 5.24
C LEU A 247 6.17 9.92 4.39
N MET A 248 6.04 10.02 3.07
CA MET A 248 7.16 10.31 2.17
C MET A 248 7.55 11.79 2.15
N ALA A 249 6.61 12.71 2.41
CA ALA A 249 6.85 14.15 2.49
C ALA A 249 7.86 14.52 3.58
N GLU A 250 7.91 13.77 4.68
CA GLU A 250 8.86 13.99 5.77
C GLU A 250 10.22 13.29 5.53
N GLN A 251 10.37 12.38 4.55
CA GLN A 251 11.47 11.41 4.50
C GLN A 251 11.91 10.97 3.10
N THR A 252 12.55 11.89 2.40
CA THR A 252 13.01 11.74 1.02
C THR A 252 14.46 11.23 0.89
N GLY A 253 14.90 10.36 1.79
CA GLY A 253 16.24 9.78 1.75
C GLY A 253 16.39 8.72 0.64
N PRO A 254 17.53 8.65 -0.08
CA PRO A 254 17.80 7.59 -1.06
C PRO A 254 17.73 6.16 -0.46
N GLN A 255 18.02 6.02 0.83
CA GLN A 255 17.94 4.73 1.54
C GLN A 255 16.50 4.27 1.74
N THR A 256 15.60 5.16 2.18
CA THR A 256 14.16 4.88 2.30
C THR A 256 13.57 4.53 0.94
N PHE A 257 13.93 5.28 -0.10
CA PHE A 257 13.53 4.97 -1.47
C PHE A 257 14.00 3.59 -1.91
N LEU A 258 15.27 3.23 -1.67
CA LEU A 258 15.79 1.91 -2.02
C LEU A 258 15.06 0.78 -1.26
N ALA A 259 14.76 0.98 0.02
CA ALA A 259 14.00 0.02 0.81
C ALA A 259 12.57 -0.17 0.26
N LEU A 260 11.88 0.93 -0.06
CA LEU A 260 10.56 0.90 -0.68
C LEU A 260 10.59 0.25 -2.07
N LEU A 261 11.62 0.54 -2.87
CA LEU A 261 11.78 -0.04 -4.21
C LEU A 261 11.94 -1.56 -4.11
N LEU A 262 12.88 -2.04 -3.29
CA LEU A 262 13.12 -3.47 -3.13
C LEU A 262 11.91 -4.20 -2.53
N SER A 263 11.24 -3.59 -1.56
CA SER A 263 10.12 -4.23 -0.85
C SER A 263 8.78 -4.05 -1.57
N VAL A 264 8.29 -2.83 -1.68
CA VAL A 264 6.95 -2.51 -2.18
C VAL A 264 6.87 -2.63 -3.69
N ALA A 265 7.91 -2.21 -4.43
CA ALA A 265 7.85 -2.23 -5.89
C ALA A 265 8.27 -3.57 -6.52
N LEU A 266 9.15 -4.34 -5.86
CA LEU A 266 9.68 -5.59 -6.43
C LEU A 266 9.17 -6.86 -5.72
N VAL A 267 9.37 -7.00 -4.41
CA VAL A 267 9.05 -8.24 -3.69
C VAL A 267 7.56 -8.39 -3.43
N THR A 268 6.88 -7.32 -3.02
CA THR A 268 5.46 -7.35 -2.66
C THR A 268 4.57 -7.84 -3.81
N PRO A 269 4.72 -7.37 -5.07
CA PRO A 269 4.00 -7.92 -6.21
C PRO A 269 4.20 -9.43 -6.42
N ILE A 270 5.40 -9.97 -6.16
CA ILE A 270 5.65 -11.41 -6.31
C ILE A 270 4.79 -12.19 -5.31
N VAL A 271 4.76 -11.75 -4.06
CA VAL A 271 4.00 -12.39 -2.99
C VAL A 271 2.50 -12.24 -3.20
N GLU A 272 2.05 -11.03 -3.54
CA GLU A 272 0.63 -10.76 -3.78
C GLU A 272 0.10 -11.55 -4.97
N GLU A 273 0.79 -11.59 -6.11
CA GLU A 273 0.32 -12.34 -7.27
C GLU A 273 0.38 -13.86 -7.03
N PHE A 274 1.35 -14.34 -6.26
CA PHE A 274 1.38 -15.72 -5.79
C PHE A 274 0.17 -16.06 -4.89
N GLN A 275 -0.18 -15.20 -3.95
CA GLN A 275 -1.30 -15.45 -3.04
C GLN A 275 -2.65 -15.28 -3.74
N PHE A 276 -2.87 -14.16 -4.43
CA PHE A 276 -4.17 -13.81 -5.00
C PHE A 276 -4.48 -14.53 -6.31
N ARG A 277 -3.51 -14.69 -7.22
CA ARG A 277 -3.77 -15.34 -8.51
C ARG A 277 -3.54 -16.84 -8.44
N LEU A 278 -2.37 -17.26 -8.00
CA LEU A 278 -2.07 -18.68 -7.99
C LEU A 278 -2.90 -19.40 -6.94
N LEU A 279 -2.77 -19.05 -5.64
CA LEU A 279 -3.45 -19.79 -4.59
C LEU A 279 -4.96 -19.53 -4.54
N LEU A 280 -5.38 -18.29 -4.32
CA LEU A 280 -6.79 -17.96 -4.13
C LEU A 280 -7.59 -18.13 -5.43
N GLN A 281 -7.22 -17.43 -6.50
CA GLN A 281 -7.96 -17.50 -7.77
C GLN A 281 -7.89 -18.91 -8.35
N GLY A 282 -6.71 -19.54 -8.39
CA GLY A 282 -6.57 -20.93 -8.84
C GLY A 282 -7.40 -21.92 -8.01
N GLY A 283 -7.46 -21.74 -6.69
CA GLY A 283 -8.31 -22.54 -5.80
C GLY A 283 -9.81 -22.35 -6.06
N LEU A 284 -10.26 -21.11 -6.28
CA LEU A 284 -11.66 -20.81 -6.63
C LEU A 284 -12.01 -21.31 -8.04
N GLN A 285 -11.11 -21.18 -9.00
CA GLN A 285 -11.27 -21.72 -10.36
C GLN A 285 -11.38 -23.25 -10.35
N ARG A 286 -10.65 -23.93 -9.46
CA ARG A 286 -10.80 -25.38 -9.25
C ARG A 286 -12.21 -25.74 -8.80
N ILE A 287 -12.83 -24.95 -7.93
CA ILE A 287 -14.21 -25.16 -7.48
C ILE A 287 -15.19 -24.89 -8.61
N ALA A 288 -14.97 -23.81 -9.35
CA ALA A 288 -15.86 -23.36 -10.42
C ALA A 288 -15.87 -24.30 -11.64
N ASP A 289 -14.69 -24.77 -12.04
CA ASP A 289 -14.46 -25.48 -13.30
C ASP A 289 -13.93 -26.90 -13.05
N LEU A 290 -14.34 -27.55 -11.94
CA LEU A 290 -13.92 -28.91 -11.59
C LEU A 290 -14.40 -29.89 -12.67
N PRO A 291 -13.51 -30.54 -13.44
CA PRO A 291 -13.96 -31.50 -14.42
C PRO A 291 -14.47 -32.76 -13.73
N VAL A 292 -15.58 -33.32 -14.22
CA VAL A 292 -16.19 -34.55 -13.66
C VAL A 292 -15.18 -35.70 -13.62
N SER A 293 -14.25 -35.76 -14.58
CA SER A 293 -13.16 -36.75 -14.59
C SER A 293 -12.23 -36.64 -13.39
N ALA A 294 -12.05 -35.44 -12.81
CA ALA A 294 -11.24 -35.24 -11.61
C ALA A 294 -11.94 -35.67 -10.31
N LEU A 295 -13.23 -36.03 -10.35
CA LEU A 295 -13.96 -36.61 -9.22
C LEU A 295 -13.65 -38.11 -9.05
N SER A 296 -13.13 -38.76 -10.10
CA SER A 296 -12.75 -40.17 -10.09
C SER A 296 -11.34 -40.34 -9.50
N PRO A 297 -11.17 -41.05 -8.36
CA PRO A 297 -9.87 -41.20 -7.70
C PRO A 297 -8.79 -41.91 -8.55
N GLN A 298 -9.23 -42.64 -9.58
CA GLN A 298 -8.35 -43.41 -10.47
C GLN A 298 -8.05 -42.71 -11.81
N SER A 299 -8.68 -41.56 -12.07
CA SER A 299 -8.46 -40.83 -13.32
C SER A 299 -7.26 -39.89 -13.17
N PRO A 300 -6.33 -39.88 -14.14
CA PRO A 300 -5.22 -38.93 -14.11
C PRO A 300 -5.77 -37.50 -14.19
N PRO A 301 -5.07 -36.50 -13.59
CA PRO A 301 -5.46 -35.11 -13.70
C PRO A 301 -5.52 -34.69 -15.18
N PRO A 302 -6.36 -33.70 -15.54
CA PRO A 302 -6.46 -33.20 -16.91
C PRO A 302 -5.08 -32.79 -17.42
N THR A 303 -4.74 -33.23 -18.63
CA THR A 303 -3.45 -32.91 -19.29
C THR A 303 -3.37 -31.45 -19.74
N ALA A 304 -4.51 -30.80 -19.98
CA ALA A 304 -4.62 -29.37 -20.24
C ALA A 304 -5.89 -28.83 -19.56
N TRP A 305 -5.73 -27.89 -18.64
CA TRP A 305 -6.83 -27.22 -17.98
C TRP A 305 -7.01 -25.81 -18.54
N HIS A 306 -8.26 -25.46 -18.84
CA HIS A 306 -8.65 -24.14 -19.35
C HIS A 306 -9.88 -23.66 -18.57
N PRO A 307 -9.67 -22.96 -17.45
CA PRO A 307 -10.77 -22.43 -16.65
C PRO A 307 -11.55 -21.37 -17.44
N THR A 308 -12.87 -21.39 -17.31
CA THR A 308 -13.80 -20.55 -18.10
C THR A 308 -14.66 -19.66 -17.23
N SER A 309 -14.90 -20.05 -15.98
CA SER A 309 -15.73 -19.29 -15.05
C SER A 309 -15.06 -17.96 -14.71
N ALA A 310 -15.76 -16.84 -14.92
CA ALA A 310 -15.22 -15.50 -14.65
C ALA A 310 -15.35 -15.08 -13.17
N TRP A 311 -16.29 -15.66 -12.42
CA TRP A 311 -16.55 -15.25 -11.03
C TRP A 311 -15.33 -15.37 -10.09
N PRO A 312 -14.41 -16.35 -10.21
CA PRO A 312 -13.21 -16.41 -9.40
C PRO A 312 -12.33 -15.16 -9.56
N VAL A 313 -12.21 -14.63 -10.78
CA VAL A 313 -11.46 -13.40 -11.07
C VAL A 313 -12.08 -12.23 -10.32
N TYR A 314 -13.40 -12.03 -10.46
CA TYR A 314 -14.08 -10.93 -9.78
C TYR A 314 -14.04 -11.05 -8.26
N ALA A 315 -14.21 -12.26 -7.71
CA ALA A 315 -14.14 -12.51 -6.28
C ALA A 315 -12.76 -12.18 -5.69
N THR A 316 -11.68 -12.62 -6.35
CA THR A 316 -10.32 -12.27 -5.89
C THR A 316 -10.00 -10.80 -6.09
N SER A 317 -10.50 -10.17 -7.15
CA SER A 317 -10.32 -8.73 -7.38
C SER A 317 -11.03 -7.87 -6.33
N LEU A 318 -12.23 -8.26 -5.90
CA LEU A 318 -12.94 -7.59 -4.80
C LEU A 318 -12.17 -7.71 -3.49
N LEU A 319 -11.67 -8.90 -3.15
CA LEU A 319 -10.89 -9.09 -1.93
C LEU A 319 -9.58 -8.29 -1.97
N PHE A 320 -8.87 -8.31 -3.10
CA PHE A 320 -7.65 -7.54 -3.29
C PHE A 320 -7.90 -6.03 -3.10
N ALA A 321 -8.94 -5.48 -3.73
CA ALA A 321 -9.31 -4.08 -3.56
C ALA A 321 -9.74 -3.75 -2.12
N ALA A 322 -10.46 -4.67 -1.46
CA ALA A 322 -10.91 -4.49 -0.08
C ALA A 322 -9.76 -4.41 0.92
N MET A 323 -8.62 -5.07 0.67
CA MET A 323 -7.43 -4.92 1.53
C MET A 323 -6.82 -3.51 1.49
N HIS A 324 -7.22 -2.69 0.54
CA HIS A 324 -6.75 -1.31 0.38
C HIS A 324 -7.80 -0.29 0.87
N LEU A 325 -8.87 -0.74 1.54
CA LEU A 325 -9.81 0.15 2.22
C LEU A 325 -9.06 1.02 3.24
N GLY A 326 -9.42 2.30 3.30
CA GLY A 326 -8.71 3.29 4.11
C GLY A 326 -7.57 4.01 3.37
N GLN A 327 -7.29 3.66 2.11
CA GLN A 327 -6.34 4.39 1.24
C GLN A 327 -7.06 5.35 0.29
N GLY A 328 -8.09 6.04 0.78
CA GLY A 328 -8.94 6.91 -0.02
C GLY A 328 -9.62 6.17 -1.17
N ALA A 329 -9.45 6.67 -2.39
CA ALA A 329 -10.10 6.14 -3.58
C ALA A 329 -9.36 4.98 -4.27
N ALA A 330 -8.19 4.59 -3.76
CA ALA A 330 -7.34 3.53 -4.30
C ALA A 330 -8.05 2.20 -4.61
N PRO A 331 -9.02 1.71 -3.79
CA PRO A 331 -9.70 0.44 -4.06
C PRO A 331 -10.37 0.35 -5.43
N ILE A 332 -10.83 1.47 -5.99
CA ILE A 332 -11.53 1.49 -7.28
C ILE A 332 -10.58 1.13 -8.43
N PRO A 333 -9.51 1.88 -8.73
CA PRO A 333 -8.57 1.50 -9.78
C PRO A 333 -7.87 0.16 -9.49
N LEU A 334 -7.60 -0.17 -8.22
CA LEU A 334 -7.00 -1.45 -7.85
C LEU A 334 -7.91 -2.64 -8.13
N PHE A 335 -9.23 -2.49 -8.01
CA PHE A 335 -10.18 -3.51 -8.45
C PHE A 335 -10.02 -3.81 -9.94
N PHE A 336 -10.02 -2.78 -10.79
CA PHE A 336 -9.89 -2.96 -12.25
C PHE A 336 -8.52 -3.48 -12.67
N LEU A 337 -7.45 -3.05 -11.98
CA LEU A 337 -6.12 -3.64 -12.14
C LEU A 337 -6.18 -5.14 -11.85
N SER A 338 -6.69 -5.51 -10.68
CA SER A 338 -6.78 -6.89 -10.22
C SER A 338 -7.63 -7.77 -11.16
N VAL A 339 -8.68 -7.21 -11.77
CA VAL A 339 -9.48 -7.90 -12.80
C VAL A 339 -8.65 -8.17 -14.05
N GLY A 340 -7.92 -7.16 -14.55
CA GLY A 340 -7.04 -7.31 -15.72
C GLY A 340 -5.95 -8.35 -15.49
N LEU A 341 -5.30 -8.31 -14.33
CA LEU A 341 -4.30 -9.29 -13.89
C LEU A 341 -4.90 -10.69 -13.73
N GLY A 342 -6.10 -10.79 -13.16
CA GLY A 342 -6.80 -12.05 -12.96
C GLY A 342 -7.21 -12.73 -14.26
N PHE A 343 -7.67 -11.97 -15.27
CA PHE A 343 -7.93 -12.51 -16.61
C PHE A 343 -6.65 -12.86 -17.37
N LEU A 344 -5.59 -12.07 -17.21
CA LEU A 344 -4.27 -12.41 -17.77
C LEU A 344 -3.77 -13.75 -17.22
N TYR A 345 -3.86 -13.94 -15.90
CA TYR A 345 -3.54 -15.22 -15.26
C TYR A 345 -4.48 -16.33 -15.71
N GLN A 346 -5.80 -16.13 -15.68
CA GLN A 346 -6.80 -17.12 -16.05
C GLN A 346 -6.63 -17.63 -17.47
N ARG A 347 -6.15 -16.81 -18.42
CA ARG A 347 -5.98 -17.22 -19.81
C ARG A 347 -4.60 -17.83 -20.07
N THR A 348 -3.57 -17.34 -19.42
CA THR A 348 -2.19 -17.78 -19.68
C THR A 348 -1.71 -18.89 -18.74
N GLY A 349 -2.27 -19.00 -17.54
CA GLY A 349 -1.75 -19.83 -16.46
C GLY A 349 -0.35 -19.42 -15.97
N ARG A 350 0.12 -18.21 -16.33
CA ARG A 350 1.47 -17.73 -16.04
C ARG A 350 1.44 -16.57 -15.05
N LEU A 351 2.25 -16.66 -13.99
CA LEU A 351 2.40 -15.58 -13.02
C LEU A 351 3.36 -14.48 -13.51
N VAL A 352 4.42 -14.85 -14.23
CA VAL A 352 5.46 -13.89 -14.65
C VAL A 352 4.91 -12.68 -15.42
N PRO A 353 4.01 -12.81 -16.42
CA PRO A 353 3.44 -11.64 -17.10
C PRO A 353 2.67 -10.72 -16.14
N VAL A 354 1.97 -11.31 -15.18
CA VAL A 354 1.15 -10.61 -14.19
C VAL A 354 2.04 -9.84 -13.21
N ILE A 355 3.07 -10.50 -12.69
CA ILE A 355 4.09 -9.91 -11.81
C ILE A 355 4.78 -8.73 -12.51
N VAL A 356 5.11 -8.85 -13.80
CA VAL A 356 5.73 -7.76 -14.57
C VAL A 356 4.83 -6.53 -14.63
N VAL A 357 3.53 -6.69 -14.93
CA VAL A 357 2.59 -5.56 -14.96
C VAL A 357 2.53 -4.86 -13.60
N HIS A 358 2.43 -5.66 -12.53
CA HIS A 358 2.33 -5.13 -11.17
C HIS A 358 3.62 -4.42 -10.74
N ILE A 359 4.79 -5.03 -10.95
CA ILE A 359 6.10 -4.40 -10.66
C ILE A 359 6.25 -3.06 -11.39
N LEU A 360 5.86 -3.00 -12.67
CA LEU A 360 5.99 -1.77 -13.46
C LEU A 360 5.08 -0.66 -12.96
N LEU A 361 3.84 -0.99 -12.57
CA LEU A 361 2.94 -0.02 -11.96
C LEU A 361 3.52 0.53 -10.64
N ASN A 362 3.94 -0.35 -9.73
CA ASN A 362 4.44 0.07 -8.42
C ASN A 362 5.75 0.85 -8.55
N THR A 363 6.65 0.41 -9.45
CA THR A 363 7.90 1.11 -9.72
C THR A 363 7.65 2.50 -10.29
N ALA A 364 6.77 2.64 -11.30
CA ALA A 364 6.44 3.94 -11.88
C ALA A 364 5.83 4.88 -10.85
N THR A 365 4.89 4.37 -10.04
CA THR A 365 4.23 5.15 -8.98
C THR A 365 5.23 5.62 -7.93
N LEU A 366 6.09 4.72 -7.42
CA LEU A 366 7.10 5.06 -6.42
C LEU A 366 8.14 6.03 -6.96
N CYS A 367 8.63 5.84 -8.19
CA CYS A 367 9.57 6.76 -8.82
C CYS A 367 8.96 8.15 -9.03
N MET A 368 7.71 8.21 -9.48
CA MET A 368 6.99 9.47 -9.67
C MET A 368 6.84 10.22 -8.35
N GLU A 369 6.34 9.56 -7.30
CA GLU A 369 6.17 10.19 -5.98
C GLU A 369 7.50 10.59 -5.36
N PHE A 370 8.53 9.75 -5.45
CA PHE A 370 9.85 10.10 -4.93
C PHE A 370 10.42 11.35 -5.63
N CYS A 371 10.30 11.44 -6.96
CA CYS A 371 10.74 12.61 -7.69
C CYS A 371 9.90 13.85 -7.35
N ARG A 372 8.57 13.71 -7.29
CA ARG A 372 7.63 14.80 -6.98
C ARG A 372 7.95 15.44 -5.63
N VAL A 373 8.07 14.63 -4.58
CA VAL A 373 8.35 15.13 -3.23
C VAL A 373 9.74 15.77 -3.15
N ASN A 374 10.77 15.17 -3.75
CA ASN A 374 12.12 15.76 -3.73
C ASN A 374 12.29 17.01 -4.63
N ALA A 375 11.37 17.23 -5.57
CA ALA A 375 11.32 18.42 -6.42
C ALA A 375 10.47 19.54 -5.82
N GLY A 376 9.70 19.27 -4.76
CA GLY A 376 8.78 20.24 -4.16
C GLY A 376 7.53 20.53 -5.02
N LEU A 377 7.08 19.53 -5.79
CA LEU A 377 5.96 19.62 -6.75
C LEU A 377 4.60 19.17 -6.21
#